data_AF-Q4FCX8-F1
#
_entry.id   AF-Q4FCX8-F1
#
_cell.length_a   1.000
_cell.length_b   1.000
_cell.length_c   1.000
_cell.angle_alpha   90.00
_cell.angle_beta   90.00
_cell.angle_gamma   90.00
#
_symmetry.space_group_name_H-M   'P 1'
#
loop_
_entity.id
_entity.type
_entity.pdbx_description
1 polymer ?
#
loop_
_entity_poly.entity_id
_entity_poly.type
_entity_poly.pdbx_seq_one_letter_code
_entity_poly.pdbx_strand_id
1 'polypeptide(L)'
;VTSLSLISNRIHHLHDSDFVHLSNLRVLNLKWNCPPAGLSPMHFPCRMTIEPNTFLAVPTLEELNLSYNGITTVPALPSSLVSLS
;
A
#
# COMPACT_ATOMS: atom_id res chain seq x y z
N VAL A 1 9.83 11.93 8.37
CA VAL A 1 9.61 11.51 6.97
C VAL A 1 8.16 11.79 6.63
N THR A 2 7.89 12.49 5.52
CA THR A 2 6.52 12.89 5.10
C THR A 2 6.06 12.19 3.83
N SER A 3 6.98 11.67 3.03
CA SER A 3 6.68 10.88 1.84
C SER A 3 7.58 9.66 1.79
N LEU A 4 7.02 8.51 1.42
CA LEU A 4 7.70 7.24 1.25
C LEU A 4 7.29 6.60 -0.07
N SER A 5 8.28 6.33 -0.92
CA SER A 5 8.10 5.63 -2.18
C SER A 5 8.74 4.25 -2.11
N LEU A 6 7.92 3.23 -2.31
CA LEU A 6 8.29 1.81 -2.34
C LEU A 6 7.89 1.17 -3.67
N ILE A 7 7.83 1.98 -4.74
CA ILE A 7 7.42 1.55 -6.08
C ILE A 7 8.29 0.38 -6.55
N SER A 8 7.65 -0.63 -7.15
CA SER A 8 8.32 -1.76 -7.82
C SER A 8 9.25 -2.58 -6.90
N ASN A 9 8.90 -2.71 -5.63
CA ASN A 9 9.51 -3.71 -4.74
C ASN A 9 8.74 -5.05 -4.82
N ARG A 10 9.00 -5.96 -3.88
CA ARG A 10 8.36 -7.29 -3.80
C ARG A 10 7.62 -7.47 -2.48
N ILE A 11 6.97 -6.41 -2.02
CA ILE A 11 6.22 -6.42 -0.76
C ILE A 11 4.87 -7.06 -1.04
N HIS A 12 4.69 -8.32 -0.66
CA HIS A 12 3.43 -9.05 -0.87
C HIS A 12 2.54 -9.05 0.38
N HIS A 13 3.12 -8.75 1.55
CA HIS A 13 2.45 -8.79 2.84
C HIS A 13 2.71 -7.46 3.55
N LEU A 14 1.64 -6.75 3.89
CA LEU A 14 1.67 -5.57 4.74
C LEU A 14 1.06 -5.90 6.10
N HIS A 15 1.76 -5.52 7.15
CA HIS A 15 1.39 -5.78 8.54
C HIS A 15 0.98 -4.50 9.26
N ASP A 16 0.19 -4.65 10.32
CA ASP A 16 -0.28 -3.56 11.17
C ASP A 16 0.88 -2.71 11.75
N SER A 17 2.06 -3.31 11.92
CA SER A 17 3.26 -2.65 12.46
C SER A 17 4.11 -1.89 11.44
N ASP A 18 3.91 -2.08 10.13
CA ASP A 18 4.90 -1.66 9.11
C ASP A 18 5.15 -0.14 9.09
N PHE A 19 4.13 0.66 9.44
CA PHE A 19 4.19 2.11 9.32
C PHE A 19 4.03 2.85 10.65
N VAL A 20 3.99 2.15 11.80
CA VAL A 20 3.69 2.74 13.12
C VAL A 20 4.71 3.82 13.55
N HIS A 21 5.95 3.72 13.08
CA HIS A 21 7.01 4.70 13.40
C HIS A 21 7.05 5.89 12.43
N LEU A 22 6.20 5.90 11.40
CA LEU A 22 6.11 6.94 10.39
C LEU A 22 4.94 7.89 10.68
N SER A 23 4.86 8.39 11.92
CA SER A 23 3.73 9.18 12.44
C SER A 23 3.44 10.50 11.72
N ASN A 24 4.34 10.97 10.85
CA ASN A 24 4.19 12.20 10.06
C ASN A 24 4.03 11.92 8.55
N LEU A 25 3.84 10.67 8.17
CA LEU A 25 3.74 10.28 6.77
C LEU A 25 2.42 10.78 6.18
N ARG A 26 2.54 11.45 5.03
CA ARG A 26 1.42 12.02 4.26
C ARG A 26 1.24 11.34 2.93
N VAL A 27 2.33 10.92 2.29
CA VAL A 27 2.31 10.25 0.97
C VAL A 27 2.95 8.88 1.07
N LEU A 28 2.21 7.85 0.69
CA LEU A 28 2.70 6.48 0.60
C LEU A 28 2.45 5.89 -0.78
N ASN A 29 3.52 5.51 -1.48
CA ASN A 29 3.42 4.90 -2.79
C ASN A 29 3.94 3.46 -2.77
N LEU A 30 3.01 2.51 -2.87
CA LEU A 30 3.22 1.06 -2.89
C LEU A 30 2.95 0.47 -4.28
N LYS A 31 2.91 1.30 -5.32
CA LYS A 31 2.62 0.86 -6.69
C LYS A 31 3.54 -0.27 -7.14
N TRP A 32 3.02 -1.24 -7.90
CA TRP A 32 3.80 -2.30 -8.55
C TRP A 32 4.55 -3.24 -7.58
N ASN A 33 4.06 -3.45 -6.36
CA ASN A 33 4.70 -4.38 -5.43
C ASN A 33 4.27 -5.85 -5.62
N CYS A 34 3.06 -6.07 -6.13
CA CYS A 34 2.50 -7.40 -6.32
C CYS A 34 1.56 -7.41 -7.54
N PRO A 35 2.07 -7.32 -8.78
CA PRO A 35 1.23 -7.14 -9.96
C PRO A 35 0.33 -8.34 -10.26
N PRO A 36 -0.94 -8.12 -10.68
CA PRO A 36 -1.79 -9.18 -11.23
C PRO A 36 -1.14 -9.91 -12.41
N ALA A 37 -1.47 -11.19 -12.61
CA ALA A 37 -0.87 -12.03 -13.66
C ALA A 37 -0.94 -11.42 -15.07
N GLY A 38 -2.03 -10.72 -15.41
CA GLY A 38 -2.17 -10.07 -16.72
C GLY A 38 -1.20 -8.89 -16.96
N LEU A 39 -0.62 -8.34 -15.89
CA LEU A 39 0.30 -7.20 -15.93
C LEU A 39 1.75 -7.64 -15.63
N SER A 40 1.94 -8.80 -15.00
CA SER A 40 3.27 -9.37 -14.75
C SER A 40 3.94 -9.82 -16.05
N PRO A 41 5.20 -9.44 -16.35
CA PRO A 41 5.90 -9.84 -17.57
C PRO A 41 6.05 -11.35 -17.76
N MET A 42 6.07 -12.09 -16.64
CA MET A 42 6.18 -13.55 -16.62
C MET A 42 4.83 -14.23 -16.36
N HIS A 43 3.73 -13.44 -16.33
CA HIS A 43 2.38 -13.90 -15.97
C HIS A 43 2.25 -14.62 -14.63
N PHE A 44 3.20 -14.41 -13.71
CA PHE A 44 3.10 -14.98 -12.37
C PHE A 44 1.93 -14.35 -11.62
N PRO A 45 1.03 -15.16 -11.04
CA PRO A 45 -0.03 -14.63 -10.18
C PRO A 45 0.59 -14.05 -8.92
N CYS A 46 0.05 -12.92 -8.48
CA CYS A 46 0.39 -12.31 -7.21
C CYS A 46 -0.89 -11.90 -6.48
N ARG A 47 -0.91 -12.11 -5.16
CA ARG A 47 -1.97 -11.65 -4.28
C ARG A 47 -1.33 -10.96 -3.09
N MET A 48 -1.66 -9.69 -2.89
CA MET A 48 -1.18 -8.91 -1.77
C MET A 48 -2.12 -9.12 -0.58
N THR A 49 -1.57 -9.33 0.61
CA THR A 49 -2.32 -9.33 1.86
C THR A 49 -2.04 -8.06 2.64
N ILE A 50 -3.10 -7.47 3.18
CA ILE A 50 -3.03 -6.24 3.96
C ILE A 50 -3.76 -6.51 5.26
N GLU A 51 -3.06 -6.40 6.39
CA GLU A 51 -3.68 -6.52 7.70
C GLU A 51 -4.60 -5.31 7.99
N PRO A 52 -5.66 -5.49 8.81
CA PRO A 52 -6.75 -4.52 8.92
C PRO A 52 -6.34 -3.10 9.34
N ASN A 53 -5.29 -2.96 10.16
CA ASN A 53 -4.88 -1.67 10.72
C ASN A 53 -3.64 -1.08 10.04
N THR A 54 -3.10 -1.73 9.01
CA THR A 54 -1.91 -1.30 8.26
C THR A 54 -1.89 0.21 7.97
N PHE A 55 -2.95 0.76 7.37
CA PHE A 55 -3.02 2.19 7.03
C PHE A 55 -3.66 3.04 8.13
N LEU A 56 -4.41 2.43 9.05
CA LEU A 56 -4.97 3.12 10.22
C LEU A 56 -3.88 3.52 11.22
N ALA A 57 -2.74 2.82 11.22
CA ALA A 57 -1.54 3.18 11.97
C ALA A 57 -0.93 4.53 11.55
N VAL A 58 -1.35 5.11 10.42
CA VAL A 58 -0.86 6.38 9.88
C VAL A 58 -2.01 7.39 9.74
N PRO A 59 -2.48 7.99 10.85
CA PRO A 59 -3.66 8.87 10.84
C PRO A 59 -3.42 10.21 10.12
N THR A 60 -2.21 10.49 9.65
CA THR A 60 -1.83 11.68 8.88
C THR A 60 -1.77 11.45 7.37
N LEU A 61 -2.06 10.22 6.91
CA LEU A 61 -1.89 9.85 5.50
C LEU A 61 -2.92 10.58 4.62
N GLU A 62 -2.43 11.31 3.63
CA GLU A 62 -3.22 12.13 2.70
C GLU A 62 -3.29 11.47 1.32
N GLU A 63 -2.21 10.83 0.86
CA GLU A 63 -2.14 10.18 -0.45
C GLU A 63 -1.64 8.73 -0.33
N LEU A 64 -2.42 7.81 -0.89
CA LEU A 64 -2.08 6.39 -0.94
C LEU A 64 -2.17 5.87 -2.38
N ASN A 65 -1.09 5.24 -2.84
CA ASN A 65 -1.06 4.57 -4.14
C ASN A 65 -0.81 3.07 -3.97
N LEU A 66 -1.87 2.29 -4.19
CA LEU A 66 -1.91 0.83 -4.23
C LEU A 66 -2.10 0.28 -5.65
N SER A 67 -2.06 1.13 -6.68
CA SER A 67 -2.22 0.71 -8.07
C SER A 67 -1.23 -0.40 -8.46
N TYR A 68 -1.65 -1.28 -9.38
CA TYR A 68 -0.85 -2.43 -9.84
C TYR A 68 -0.45 -3.40 -8.71
N ASN A 69 -1.31 -3.55 -7.70
CA ASN A 69 -1.21 -4.62 -6.71
C ASN A 69 -2.40 -5.58 -6.84
N GLY A 70 -2.15 -6.87 -6.61
CA GLY A 70 -3.12 -7.96 -6.65
C GLY A 70 -3.98 -7.97 -5.40
N ILE A 71 -4.74 -6.91 -5.18
CA ILE A 71 -5.73 -6.78 -4.10
C ILE A 71 -7.14 -7.00 -4.65
N THR A 72 -8.01 -7.59 -3.84
CA THR A 72 -9.41 -7.88 -4.21
C THR A 72 -10.41 -7.08 -3.38
N THR A 73 -9.95 -6.37 -2.36
CA THR A 73 -10.76 -5.61 -1.41
C THR A 73 -10.07 -4.30 -1.09
N VAL A 74 -10.87 -3.26 -0.85
CA VAL A 74 -10.35 -2.00 -0.33
C VAL A 74 -10.03 -2.19 1.16
N PRO A 75 -8.80 -1.90 1.62
CA PRO A 75 -8.43 -1.99 3.03
C PRO A 75 -9.10 -0.89 3.85
N ALA A 76 -9.05 -0.97 5.19
CA ALA A 76 -9.45 0.15 6.02
C ALA A 76 -8.48 1.32 5.83
N LEU A 77 -9.01 2.53 5.69
CA LEU A 77 -8.25 3.74 5.38
C LEU A 77 -8.48 4.81 6.45
N PRO A 78 -7.46 5.63 6.76
CA PRO A 78 -7.62 6.73 7.71
C PRO A 78 -8.51 7.83 7.12
N SER A 79 -9.23 8.54 7.98
CA SER A 79 -10.13 9.64 7.56
C SER A 79 -9.41 10.86 6.98
N SER A 80 -8.09 10.95 7.16
CA SER A 80 -7.23 11.99 6.59
C SER A 80 -7.01 11.84 5.08
N LEU A 81 -7.37 10.70 4.49
CA LEU A 81 -7.03 10.39 3.11
C LEU A 81 -7.77 11.31 2.12
N VAL A 82 -7.01 11.95 1.25
CA VAL A 82 -7.49 12.89 0.22
C VAL A 82 -7.42 12.26 -1.17
N SER A 83 -6.38 11.46 -1.45
CA SER A 83 -6.16 10.83 -2.74
C SER A 83 -5.89 9.34 -2.60
N LEU A 84 -6.55 8.55 -3.45
CA LEU A 84 -6.41 7.09 -3.53
C LEU A 84 -6.25 6.67 -4.99
N SER A 85 -5.30 5.78 -5.26
CA SER A 85 -5.08 5.15 -6.58
C SER A 85 -4.69 3.70 -6.46
#